data_AF-A0A4V1ZY60-F1
#
_entry.id   AF-A0A4V1ZY60-F1
#
_cell.length_a   1.000
_cell.length_b   1.000
_cell.length_c   1.000
_cell.angle_alpha   90.00
_cell.angle_beta   90.00
_cell.angle_gamma   90.00
#
_symmetry.space_group_name_H-M   'P 1'
#
loop_
_entity.id
_entity.type
_entity.pdbx_description
1 polymer ?
#
loop_
_entity_poly.entity_id
_entity_poly.type
_entity_poly.pdbx_seq_one_letter_code
_entity_poly.pdbx_strand_id
1 'polypeptide(L)' 'MRLRAAARAIYESCYPAEEWAPVGFEEAERCGTIHYRQAVGAALEARSVFSAPEQPELFASH' A
#
# COMPACT_ATOMS: atom_id res chain seq x y z
N MET A 1 -5.07 -4.00 -11.38
CA MET A 1 -5.87 -4.70 -10.35
C MET A 1 -5.09 -4.99 -9.06
N ARG A 2 -3.89 -5.60 -9.07
CA ARG A 2 -3.14 -5.91 -7.82
C ARG A 2 -2.79 -4.70 -6.94
N LEU A 3 -2.35 -3.59 -7.53
CA LEU A 3 -2.01 -2.38 -6.76
C LEU A 3 -3.23 -1.78 -6.04
N ARG A 4 -4.39 -1.74 -6.71
CA ARG A 4 -5.65 -1.25 -6.10
C ARG A 4 -6.08 -2.14 -4.94
N ALA A 5 -5.96 -3.45 -5.06
CA ALA A 5 -6.27 -4.39 -3.98
C ALA A 5 -5.33 -4.22 -2.77
N ALA A 6 -4.03 -4.01 -3.01
CA ALA A 6 -3.07 -3.71 -1.95
C ALA A 6 -3.36 -2.38 -1.26
N ALA A 7 -3.65 -1.32 -2.03
CA ALA A 7 -4.05 -0.03 -1.49
C ALA A 7 -5.34 -0.13 -0.65
N ARG A 8 -6.32 -0.94 -1.09
CA ARG A 8 -7.54 -1.22 -0.32
C ARG A 8 -7.23 -1.90 1.01
N ALA A 9 -6.44 -2.97 0.99
CA ALA A 9 -6.06 -3.68 2.21
C ALA A 9 -5.33 -2.78 3.22
N ILE A 10 -4.41 -1.93 2.73
CA ILE A 10 -3.72 -0.94 3.57
C ILE A 10 -4.70 0.09 4.12
N TYR A 11 -5.58 0.65 3.28
CA TYR A 11 -6.58 1.63 3.69
C TYR A 11 -7.50 1.06 4.78
N GLU A 12 -8.08 -0.10 4.55
CA GLU A 12 -8.99 -0.75 5.50
C GLU A 12 -8.28 -1.12 6.82
N SER A 13 -6.98 -1.45 6.76
CA SER A 13 -6.18 -1.72 7.97
C SER A 13 -5.85 -0.46 8.76
N CYS A 14 -5.57 0.68 8.10
CA CYS A 14 -5.22 1.93 8.76
C CYS A 14 -6.44 2.75 9.19
N TYR A 15 -7.55 2.59 8.49
CA TYR A 15 -8.79 3.35 8.70
C TYR A 15 -9.99 2.39 8.86
N PRO A 16 -10.02 1.57 9.93
CA PRO A 16 -11.02 0.52 10.09
C PRO A 16 -12.42 1.03 10.44
N ALA A 17 -12.55 2.30 10.86
CA ALA A 17 -13.79 2.91 11.29
C ALA A 17 -13.86 4.40 10.89
N GLU A 18 -15.07 4.96 10.93
CA GLU A 18 -15.36 6.35 10.52
C GLU A 18 -14.62 7.42 11.34
N GLU A 19 -14.16 7.06 12.55
CA GLU A 19 -13.32 7.93 13.39
C GLU A 19 -11.92 8.18 12.81
N TRP A 20 -11.41 7.26 11.98
CA TRP A 20 -10.07 7.31 11.37
C TRP A 20 -10.10 7.84 9.94
N ALA A 21 -11.18 7.61 9.20
CA ALA A 21 -11.41 8.22 7.90
C ALA A 21 -12.90 8.50 7.67
N PRO A 22 -13.26 9.67 7.10
CA PRO A 22 -14.66 10.09 6.97
C PRO A 22 -15.46 9.28 5.93
N VAL A 23 -14.79 8.46 5.11
CA VAL A 23 -15.42 7.69 4.02
C VAL A 23 -14.71 6.36 3.81
N GLY A 24 -15.39 5.36 3.25
CA GLY A 24 -14.77 4.09 2.85
C GLY A 24 -13.86 4.20 1.62
N PHE A 25 -13.12 3.13 1.32
CA PHE A 25 -12.09 3.11 0.27
C PHE A 25 -12.60 3.55 -1.12
N GLU A 26 -13.78 3.07 -1.54
CA GLU A 26 -14.34 3.41 -2.85
C GLU A 26 -14.61 4.90 -3.00
N GLU A 27 -15.14 5.54 -1.95
CA GLU A 27 -15.39 6.98 -1.98
C GLU A 27 -14.10 7.78 -1.82
N ALA A 28 -13.18 7.29 -0.98
CA ALA A 28 -11.85 7.86 -0.84
C ALA A 28 -11.08 7.89 -2.16
N GLU A 29 -11.22 6.84 -2.99
CA GLU A 29 -10.67 6.73 -4.34
C GLU A 29 -11.33 7.72 -5.30
N ARG A 30 -12.67 7.78 -5.33
CA ARG A 30 -13.41 8.74 -6.18
C ARG A 30 -13.05 10.20 -5.89
N CYS A 31 -12.93 10.55 -4.62
CA CYS A 31 -12.61 11.90 -4.18
C CYS A 31 -11.10 12.21 -4.18
N GLY A 32 -10.24 11.21 -4.40
CA GLY A 32 -8.79 11.38 -4.37
C GLY A 32 -8.27 11.88 -3.01
N THR A 33 -8.85 11.41 -1.91
CA THR A 33 -8.55 11.88 -0.55
C THR A 33 -7.08 11.66 -0.15
N ILE A 34 -6.61 12.35 0.89
CA ILE A 34 -5.25 12.15 1.40
C ILE A 34 -5.01 10.72 1.89
N HIS A 35 -5.96 10.14 2.63
CA HIS A 35 -5.90 8.77 3.12
C HIS A 35 -5.78 7.75 1.98
N TYR A 36 -6.53 7.94 0.89
CA TYR A 36 -6.42 7.11 -0.31
C TYR A 36 -5.03 7.24 -0.96
N ARG A 37 -4.54 8.48 -1.16
CA ARG A 37 -3.22 8.71 -1.75
C ARG A 37 -2.09 8.10 -0.92
N GLN A 38 -2.18 8.18 0.41
CA GLN A 38 -1.23 7.55 1.33
C GLN A 38 -1.25 6.03 1.20
N ALA A 39 -2.42 5.40 1.16
CA ALA A 39 -2.53 3.95 0.98
C ALA A 39 -1.96 3.48 -0.37
N VAL A 40 -2.18 4.25 -1.45
CA VAL A 40 -1.58 3.98 -2.76
C VAL A 40 -0.05 4.15 -2.73
N GLY A 41 0.45 5.21 -2.09
CA GLY A 41 1.89 5.44 -1.90
C GLY A 41 2.55 4.28 -1.16
N ALA A 42 1.99 3.87 -0.02
CA ALA A 42 2.47 2.74 0.75
C ALA A 42 2.45 1.42 -0.06
N ALA A 43 1.40 1.19 -0.85
CA ALA A 43 1.34 0.01 -1.72
C ALA A 43 2.45 0.01 -2.80
N LEU A 44 2.79 1.17 -3.34
CA LEU A 44 3.89 1.33 -4.31
C LEU A 44 5.26 1.11 -3.66
N GLU A 45 5.48 1.68 -2.48
CA GLU A 45 6.70 1.51 -1.70
C GLU A 45 6.90 0.05 -1.28
N ALA A 46 5.86 -0.59 -0.73
CA ALA A 46 5.90 -2.00 -0.36
C ALA A 46 6.26 -2.89 -1.56
N ARG A 47 5.67 -2.63 -2.74
CA ARG A 47 6.04 -3.32 -3.97
C ARG A 47 7.52 -3.15 -4.30
N SER A 48 8.07 -1.95 -4.14
CA SER A 48 9.50 -1.69 -4.38
C SER A 48 10.38 -2.48 -3.43
N VAL A 49 10.02 -2.54 -2.14
CA VAL A 49 10.75 -3.30 -1.11
C VAL A 49 10.74 -4.79 -1.42
N PHE A 50 9.59 -5.37 -1.75
CA PHE A 50 9.47 -6.80 -2.07
C PHE A 50 10.03 -7.19 -3.44
N SER A 51 10.23 -6.23 -4.34
CA SER A 51 10.84 -6.47 -5.66
C SER A 51 12.35 -6.24 -5.64
N ALA A 52 12.90 -5.70 -4.54
CA ALA A 52 14.33 -5.59 -4.37
C ALA A 52 14.91 -7.00 -4.16
N PRO A 53 16.07 -7.33 -4.77
CA PRO A 53 16.72 -8.61 -4.51
C PRO A 53 17.03 -8.75 -3.02
N GLU A 54 16.73 -9.92 -2.45
CA GLU A 54 16.99 -10.30 -1.05
C GLU A 54 18.51 -10.44 -0.80
N GLN A 55 19.22 -9.32 -0.84
CA GLN A 55 20.68 -9.21 -0.76
C GLN A 55 21.41 -9.93 -1.93
N PRO A 56 22.46 -9.31 -2.52
CA PRO A 56 23.36 -10.08 -3.37
C PRO A 56 24.01 -11.17 -2.52
N GLU A 57 24.09 -12.40 -3.03
CA GLU A 57 24.77 -13.51 -2.34
C GLU A 57 26.18 -13.06 -1.96
N LEU A 58 26.39 -12.78 -0.67
CA LEU A 58 27.68 -12.33 -0.12
C LEU A 58 28.77 -13.39 -0.25
N PHE A 59 28.37 -14.63 -0.55
CA PHE A 59 29.26 -15.78 -0.70
C PHE A 59 28.79 -16.70 -1.84
N ALA A 60 28.77 -16.19 -3.08
CA ALA A 60 28.82 -17.08 -4.23
C ALA A 60 30.15 -17.84 -4.16
N SER A 61 30.11 -19.05 -3.61
CA SER A 61 31.29 -19.87 -3.31
C SER A 61 31.91 -20.34 -4.62
N HIS A 62 33.23 -20.17 -4.71
CA HIS A 62 34.11 -20.63 -5.80
C HIS A 62 34.07 -22.13 -6.03
#